data_AF-A0A2R9BCA6-F1
#
_entry.id   AF-A0A2R9BCA6-F1
#
_cell.length_a   1.000
_cell.length_b   1.000
_cell.length_c   1.000
_cell.angle_alpha   90.00
_cell.angle_beta   90.00
_cell.angle_gamma   90.00
#
_symmetry.space_group_name_H-M   'P 1'
#
loop_
_entity.id
_entity.type
_entity.pdbx_description
1 polymer ?
#
loop_
_entity_poly.entity_id
_entity_poly.type
_entity_poly.pdbx_seq_one_letter_code
_entity_poly.pdbx_strand_id
1 'polypeptide(L)'
;MDMNSFSTMMPTSPLSMINQIKFEDERDLKELFITVDKPESYVTTIETFITYSIMTKSSRGEFDSSEFAVRRRYQGFLWLKGKLEEAHPTLIIPPFPEKFIVKGMVEHFNDDFLETCRKALHKFLSRTADHPTLTFNKVFKIFLTKQGPGLLSRMGPTVRTVPQLKDILKNRLEEFMEMNNFIEIFSQKTNLIDKISWRIFKEEREYFDEMKEYGPIHILWLVSEEDLVDTLKDVDSCIDRCCKATEKWMFGLSEALLPVVHEYVLYSEMLVGVMKRRDQIQAELDSKVEALTYKKADSDLHFSKADIPAANKHEKMLINTNHRRNANQNHSEIFVSYQSE
;
A
#
# COMPACT_ATOMS: atom_id res chain seq x y z
N MET A 1 -45.29 -8.95 37.35
CA MET A 1 -44.00 -9.67 37.35
C MET A 1 -43.57 -9.76 35.91
N ASP A 2 -42.81 -8.75 35.51
CA ASP A 2 -42.13 -8.68 34.22
C ASP A 2 -41.07 -9.78 34.14
N MET A 3 -40.96 -10.46 33.00
CA MET A 3 -39.72 -11.13 32.56
C MET A 3 -39.69 -11.22 31.03
N ASN A 4 -39.06 -10.19 30.45
CA ASN A 4 -38.09 -10.20 29.37
C ASN A 4 -38.29 -11.06 28.11
N SER A 5 -38.63 -10.33 27.06
CA SER A 5 -38.02 -10.39 25.73
C SER A 5 -36.49 -10.59 25.74
N PHE A 6 -36.01 -11.61 25.03
CA PHE A 6 -34.67 -11.61 24.43
C PHE A 6 -34.74 -12.25 23.04
N SER A 7 -35.02 -11.40 22.04
CA SER A 7 -34.63 -11.70 20.65
C SER A 7 -33.16 -11.31 20.54
N THR A 8 -32.27 -12.29 20.58
CA THR A 8 -30.85 -12.07 20.37
C THR A 8 -30.62 -11.86 18.87
N MET A 9 -30.57 -10.60 18.43
CA MET A 9 -30.01 -10.25 17.14
C MET A 9 -28.54 -10.67 17.13
N MET A 10 -28.24 -11.72 16.38
CA MET A 10 -26.85 -12.09 16.07
C MET A 10 -26.24 -10.97 15.23
N PRO A 11 -25.03 -10.48 15.55
CA PRO A 11 -24.32 -9.55 14.69
C PRO A 11 -24.03 -10.23 13.35
N THR A 12 -24.53 -9.65 12.27
CA THR A 12 -24.25 -10.06 10.90
C THR A 12 -22.74 -10.13 10.68
N SER A 13 -22.22 -11.32 10.35
CA SER A 13 -20.81 -11.51 10.02
C SER A 13 -20.35 -10.54 8.92
N PRO A 14 -19.09 -10.06 8.93
CA PRO A 14 -18.52 -9.17 7.90
C PRO A 14 -18.61 -9.75 6.47
N LEU A 15 -18.81 -11.07 6.35
CA LEU A 15 -19.05 -11.78 5.09
C LEU A 15 -20.33 -11.32 4.36
N SER A 16 -21.29 -10.70 5.06
CA SER A 16 -22.53 -10.15 4.47
C SER A 16 -22.26 -8.94 3.55
N MET A 17 -21.23 -8.12 3.84
CA MET A 17 -20.86 -6.99 2.98
C MET A 17 -19.97 -7.38 1.80
N ILE A 18 -19.31 -8.54 1.86
CA ILE A 18 -18.44 -9.05 0.79
C ILE A 18 -19.25 -9.73 -0.33
N ASN A 19 -20.46 -10.23 -0.04
CA ASN A 19 -21.33 -10.87 -1.03
C ASN A 19 -22.12 -9.92 -1.94
N GLN A 20 -21.93 -8.60 -1.86
CA GLN A 20 -22.55 -7.65 -2.80
C GLN A 20 -21.68 -7.30 -4.00
N ILE A 21 -20.42 -7.76 -4.05
CA ILE A 21 -19.63 -7.71 -5.27
C ILE A 21 -20.05 -8.92 -6.11
N LYS A 22 -21.13 -8.74 -6.89
CA LYS A 22 -21.40 -9.63 -8.01
C LYS A 22 -20.19 -9.58 -8.94
N PHE A 23 -19.39 -10.64 -8.93
CA PHE A 23 -18.52 -10.97 -10.06
C PHE A 23 -19.44 -11.44 -11.20
N GLU A 24 -20.18 -10.52 -11.80
CA GLU A 24 -20.58 -10.73 -13.18
C GLU A 24 -19.32 -10.71 -14.04
N ASP A 25 -19.35 -11.51 -15.09
CA ASP A 25 -18.23 -11.85 -15.96
C ASP A 25 -17.76 -10.59 -16.75
N GLU A 26 -17.05 -9.70 -16.07
CA GLU A 26 -16.44 -8.45 -16.56
C GLU A 26 -15.22 -8.73 -17.45
N ARG A 27 -15.36 -9.61 -18.45
CA ARG A 27 -14.27 -9.92 -19.38
C ARG A 27 -14.10 -8.86 -20.48
N ASP A 28 -15.04 -7.91 -20.62
CA ASP A 28 -15.08 -6.98 -21.76
C ASP A 28 -14.89 -5.47 -21.44
N LEU A 29 -14.53 -5.07 -20.21
CA LEU A 29 -14.26 -3.65 -19.86
C LEU A 29 -12.78 -3.28 -19.71
N LYS A 30 -11.85 -4.15 -20.12
CA LYS A 30 -10.42 -3.85 -20.02
C LYS A 30 -9.98 -2.85 -21.11
N GLU A 31 -10.00 -1.57 -20.76
CA GLU A 31 -9.68 -0.47 -21.70
C GLU A 31 -8.16 -0.23 -21.89
N LEU A 32 -7.33 -0.91 -21.10
CA LEU A 32 -5.86 -0.83 -21.14
C LEU A 32 -5.25 -2.23 -21.12
N PHE A 33 -4.54 -2.57 -22.19
CA PHE A 33 -3.73 -3.78 -22.29
C PHE A 33 -2.25 -3.41 -22.23
N ILE A 34 -1.56 -3.87 -21.19
CA ILE A 34 -0.14 -3.56 -20.97
C ILE A 34 0.67 -4.84 -21.02
N THR A 35 1.73 -4.87 -21.81
CA THR A 35 2.70 -5.97 -21.89
C THR A 35 4.09 -5.44 -21.54
N VAL A 36 4.81 -6.14 -20.65
CA VAL A 36 6.21 -5.83 -20.31
C VAL A 36 7.08 -6.96 -20.80
N ASP A 37 8.04 -6.66 -21.65
CA ASP A 37 8.84 -7.66 -22.36
C ASP A 37 10.23 -7.13 -22.78
N LYS A 38 11.01 -7.97 -23.45
CA LYS A 38 12.30 -7.66 -24.09
C LYS A 38 13.28 -6.98 -23.12
N PRO A 39 13.74 -7.67 -22.06
CA PRO A 39 14.80 -7.15 -21.21
C PRO A 39 16.06 -6.91 -22.06
N GLU A 40 16.58 -5.68 -22.05
CA GLU A 40 17.81 -5.32 -22.75
C GLU A 40 18.78 -4.64 -21.79
N SER A 41 20.03 -5.12 -21.78
CA SER A 41 21.13 -4.50 -21.07
C SER A 41 21.59 -3.24 -21.81
N TYR A 42 21.69 -2.13 -21.08
CA TYR A 42 22.16 -0.86 -21.58
C TYR A 42 23.41 -0.46 -20.82
N VAL A 43 24.50 -0.21 -21.54
CA VAL A 43 25.77 0.22 -20.98
C VAL A 43 25.93 1.70 -21.24
N THR A 44 26.06 2.49 -20.17
CA THR A 44 26.40 3.91 -20.25
C THR A 44 27.84 4.11 -19.78
N THR A 45 28.36 5.34 -19.94
CA THR A 45 29.69 5.71 -19.42
C THR A 45 29.82 5.61 -17.90
N ILE A 46 28.70 5.52 -17.17
CA ILE A 46 28.63 5.59 -15.70
C ILE A 46 28.12 4.28 -15.09
N GLU A 47 27.12 3.65 -15.71
CA GLU A 47 26.49 2.44 -15.18
C GLU A 47 25.93 1.53 -16.28
N THR A 48 25.85 0.24 -15.96
CA THR A 48 25.12 -0.77 -16.75
C THR A 48 23.79 -1.06 -16.07
N PHE A 49 22.68 -0.96 -16.80
CA PHE A 49 21.34 -1.23 -16.27
C PHE A 49 20.44 -1.90 -17.31
N ILE A 50 19.39 -2.57 -16.82
CA ILE A 50 18.45 -3.30 -17.67
C ILE A 50 17.19 -2.47 -17.89
N THR A 51 16.73 -2.43 -19.14
CA THR A 51 15.49 -1.78 -19.55
C THR A 51 14.48 -2.79 -20.07
N TYR A 52 13.21 -2.53 -19.80
CA TYR A 52 12.09 -3.33 -20.24
C TYR A 52 11.25 -2.52 -21.23
N SER A 53 10.81 -3.17 -22.31
CA SER A 53 9.83 -2.63 -23.23
C SER A 53 8.44 -2.74 -22.62
N ILE A 54 7.72 -1.62 -22.55
CA ILE A 54 6.34 -1.54 -22.12
C ILE A 54 5.50 -1.19 -23.34
N MET A 55 4.69 -2.13 -23.79
CA MET A 55 3.70 -1.93 -24.83
C MET A 55 2.34 -1.69 -24.18
N THR A 56 1.69 -0.58 -24.51
CA THR A 56 0.35 -0.24 -24.01
C THR A 56 -0.59 -0.08 -25.19
N LYS A 57 -1.66 -0.85 -25.22
CA LYS A 57 -2.79 -0.67 -26.15
C LYS A 57 -3.97 -0.12 -25.37
N SER A 58 -4.61 0.92 -25.88
CA SER A 58 -5.80 1.50 -25.25
C SER A 58 -6.92 1.74 -26.24
N SER A 59 -8.14 1.49 -25.79
CA SER A 59 -9.38 1.91 -26.47
C SER A 59 -9.92 3.23 -25.94
N ARG A 60 -9.26 3.87 -24.95
CA ARG A 60 -9.74 5.12 -24.35
C ARG A 60 -9.44 6.31 -25.27
N GLY A 61 -10.45 7.16 -25.48
CA GLY A 61 -10.32 8.41 -26.25
C GLY A 61 -9.45 9.49 -25.59
N GLU A 62 -8.96 9.26 -24.37
CA GLU A 62 -8.07 10.18 -23.65
C GLU A 62 -6.59 10.06 -24.07
N PHE A 63 -6.24 9.06 -24.88
CA PHE A 63 -4.88 8.85 -25.37
C PHE A 63 -4.70 9.42 -26.77
N ASP A 64 -3.55 10.06 -27.02
CA ASP A 64 -3.20 10.63 -28.33
C ASP A 64 -2.99 9.55 -29.42
N SER A 65 -2.85 8.28 -29.02
CA SER A 65 -2.62 7.12 -29.88
C SER A 65 -3.28 5.89 -29.27
N SER A 66 -3.68 4.93 -30.11
CA SER A 66 -4.21 3.63 -29.64
C SER A 66 -3.13 2.70 -29.12
N GLU A 67 -1.86 2.92 -29.51
CA GLU A 67 -0.72 2.11 -29.10
C GLU A 67 0.50 2.98 -28.73
N PHE A 68 1.18 2.61 -27.64
CA PHE A 68 2.40 3.23 -27.15
C PHE A 68 3.45 2.17 -26.83
N ALA A 69 4.70 2.47 -27.14
CA ALA A 69 5.85 1.65 -26.76
C ALA A 69 6.88 2.52 -26.06
N VAL A 70 7.09 2.28 -24.76
CA VAL A 70 8.09 2.97 -23.96
C VAL A 70 9.13 2.02 -23.39
N ARG A 71 10.36 2.48 -23.16
CA ARG A 71 11.36 1.68 -22.42
C ARG A 71 11.57 2.26 -21.03
N ARG A 72 11.62 1.38 -20.02
CA ARG A 72 11.82 1.77 -18.62
C ARG A 72 12.82 0.87 -17.94
N ARG A 73 13.75 1.47 -17.19
CA ARG A 73 14.58 0.72 -16.24
C ARG A 73 13.80 0.42 -14.97
N TYR A 74 14.24 -0.58 -14.23
CA TYR A 74 13.63 -1.01 -12.97
C TYR A 74 13.42 0.15 -11.96
N GLN A 75 14.40 1.06 -11.81
CA GLN A 75 14.27 2.26 -10.96
C GLN A 75 13.11 3.19 -11.36
N GLY A 76 12.72 3.20 -12.64
CA GLY A 76 11.55 3.95 -13.09
C GLY A 76 10.23 3.40 -12.53
N PHE A 77 10.15 2.08 -12.34
CA PHE A 77 8.99 1.44 -11.73
C PHE A 77 8.91 1.74 -10.24
N LEU A 78 10.04 1.73 -9.53
CA LEU A 78 10.11 2.14 -8.12
C LEU A 78 9.66 3.59 -7.94
N TRP A 79 10.12 4.48 -8.83
CA TRP A 79 9.67 5.86 -8.85
C TRP A 79 8.16 5.97 -9.07
N LEU A 80 7.59 5.21 -10.01
CA LEU A 80 6.15 5.21 -10.27
C LEU A 80 5.37 4.73 -9.04
N LYS A 81 5.80 3.63 -8.42
CA LYS A 81 5.20 3.11 -7.18
C LYS A 81 5.19 4.18 -6.08
N GLY A 82 6.34 4.81 -5.82
CA GLY A 82 6.43 5.88 -4.82
C GLY A 82 5.53 7.08 -5.13
N LYS A 83 5.38 7.45 -6.41
CA LYS A 83 4.45 8.52 -6.82
C LYS A 83 2.99 8.15 -6.65
N LEU A 84 2.62 6.90 -6.88
CA LEU A 84 1.27 6.41 -6.63
C LEU A 84 0.97 6.36 -5.12
N GLU A 85 1.94 5.93 -4.31
CA GLU A 85 1.82 5.92 -2.84
C GLU A 85 1.69 7.32 -2.23
N GLU A 86 2.39 8.31 -2.80
CA GLU A 86 2.30 9.72 -2.40
C GLU A 86 0.95 10.32 -2.80
N ALA A 87 0.49 10.06 -4.03
CA ALA A 87 -0.77 10.58 -4.54
C ALA A 87 -2.00 9.94 -3.87
N HIS A 88 -1.88 8.67 -3.47
CA HIS A 88 -2.97 7.87 -2.92
C HIS A 88 -2.55 7.18 -1.61
N PRO A 89 -2.45 7.92 -0.50
CA PRO A 89 -1.89 7.41 0.75
C PRO A 89 -2.70 6.29 1.41
N THR A 90 -3.99 6.19 1.08
CA THR A 90 -4.93 5.20 1.63
C THR A 90 -5.13 3.98 0.74
N LEU A 91 -4.57 3.96 -0.47
CA LEU A 91 -4.72 2.85 -1.40
C LEU A 91 -3.56 1.86 -1.28
N ILE A 92 -3.90 0.58 -1.49
CA ILE A 92 -2.92 -0.50 -1.62
C ILE A 92 -2.38 -0.45 -3.05
N ILE A 93 -1.17 0.07 -3.20
CA ILE A 93 -0.47 0.05 -4.49
C ILE A 93 0.06 -1.37 -4.71
N PRO A 94 -0.17 -2.00 -5.88
CA PRO A 94 0.33 -3.35 -6.13
C PRO A 94 1.85 -3.41 -5.87
N PRO A 95 2.34 -4.37 -5.07
CA PRO A 95 3.75 -4.45 -4.76
C PRO A 95 4.50 -5.26 -5.82
N PHE A 96 5.81 -5.05 -5.87
CA PHE A 96 6.77 -5.91 -6.55
C PHE A 96 8.05 -5.90 -5.71
N PRO A 97 8.92 -6.93 -5.81
CA PRO A 97 10.15 -6.97 -5.01
C PRO A 97 10.93 -5.70 -5.29
N GLU A 98 11.30 -4.91 -4.27
CA GLU A 98 12.06 -3.64 -4.40
C GLU A 98 13.58 -3.84 -4.42
N LYS A 99 13.99 -4.95 -3.82
CA LYS A 99 15.35 -5.47 -3.86
C LYS A 99 15.20 -6.94 -4.18
N PHE A 100 15.72 -7.35 -5.32
CA PHE A 100 15.88 -8.76 -5.57
C PHE A 100 17.07 -9.28 -4.78
N ILE A 101 16.88 -9.44 -3.48
CA ILE A 101 17.76 -10.25 -2.63
C ILE A 101 17.09 -11.60 -2.55
N VAL A 102 17.00 -12.30 -3.68
CA VAL A 102 16.64 -13.72 -3.63
C VAL A 102 17.91 -14.44 -3.16
N LYS A 103 17.92 -14.85 -1.89
CA LYS A 103 18.97 -15.68 -1.27
C LYS A 103 19.23 -16.90 -2.17
N GLY A 104 20.26 -16.83 -3.02
CA GLY A 104 20.70 -17.91 -3.90
C GLY A 104 20.90 -17.54 -5.38
N MET A 105 20.38 -16.40 -5.86
CA MET A 105 20.61 -15.91 -7.23
C MET A 105 21.40 -14.60 -7.19
N VAL A 106 22.71 -14.70 -7.00
CA VAL A 106 23.63 -13.54 -6.91
C VAL A 106 24.02 -12.99 -8.30
N GLU A 107 23.49 -13.54 -9.38
CA GLU A 107 23.76 -13.02 -10.72
C GLU A 107 22.61 -12.15 -11.21
N HIS A 108 22.75 -10.83 -11.04
CA HIS A 108 21.84 -9.79 -11.53
C HIS A 108 21.63 -9.78 -13.07
N PHE A 109 22.17 -10.76 -13.79
CA PHE A 109 22.11 -10.92 -15.24
C PHE A 109 21.74 -12.35 -15.69
N ASN A 110 21.35 -13.24 -14.78
CA ASN A 110 20.82 -14.56 -15.18
C ASN A 110 19.45 -14.39 -15.87
N ASP A 111 19.18 -15.13 -16.95
CA ASP A 111 17.92 -15.06 -17.69
C ASP A 111 16.70 -15.36 -16.80
N ASP A 112 16.83 -16.31 -15.86
CA ASP A 112 15.77 -16.63 -14.88
C ASP A 112 15.43 -15.43 -13.99
N PHE A 113 16.46 -14.66 -13.63
CA PHE A 113 16.32 -13.47 -12.83
C PHE A 113 15.58 -12.37 -13.61
N LEU A 114 15.95 -12.16 -14.87
CA LEU A 114 15.32 -11.17 -15.74
C LEU A 114 13.87 -11.51 -16.03
N GLU A 115 13.56 -12.79 -16.23
CA GLU A 115 12.20 -13.25 -16.46
C GLU A 115 11.33 -13.08 -15.20
N THR A 116 11.87 -13.39 -14.02
CA THR A 116 11.20 -13.14 -12.73
C THR A 116 10.89 -11.65 -12.55
N CYS A 117 11.87 -10.78 -12.84
CA CYS A 117 11.67 -9.33 -12.82
C CYS A 117 10.57 -8.90 -13.79
N ARG A 118 10.65 -9.35 -15.06
CA ARG A 118 9.69 -9.02 -16.11
C ARG A 118 8.27 -9.42 -15.72
N LYS A 119 8.06 -10.64 -15.20
CA LYS A 119 6.77 -11.14 -14.70
C LYS A 119 6.23 -10.23 -13.59
N ALA A 120 7.04 -9.88 -12.60
CA ALA A 120 6.64 -9.03 -11.49
C ALA A 120 6.27 -7.60 -11.95
N LEU A 121 7.07 -7.00 -12.83
CA LEU A 121 6.82 -5.66 -13.38
C LEU A 121 5.57 -5.62 -14.28
N HIS A 122 5.36 -6.65 -15.10
CA HIS A 122 4.15 -6.82 -15.89
C HIS A 122 2.91 -6.87 -15.00
N LYS A 123 2.96 -7.70 -13.96
CA LYS A 123 1.87 -7.88 -13.00
C LYS A 123 1.56 -6.58 -12.24
N PHE A 124 2.58 -5.84 -11.82
CA PHE A 124 2.44 -4.52 -11.22
C PHE A 124 1.65 -3.56 -12.12
N LEU A 125 2.07 -3.41 -13.38
CA LEU A 125 1.39 -2.50 -14.33
C LEU A 125 -0.02 -2.96 -14.68
N SER A 126 -0.22 -4.27 -14.92
CA SER A 126 -1.57 -4.80 -15.21
C SER A 126 -2.52 -4.52 -14.06
N ARG A 127 -2.14 -4.85 -12.82
CA ARG A 127 -3.00 -4.59 -11.65
C ARG A 127 -3.25 -3.10 -11.42
N THR A 128 -2.27 -2.25 -11.72
CA THR A 128 -2.44 -0.80 -11.64
C THR A 128 -3.42 -0.29 -12.69
N ALA A 129 -3.40 -0.86 -13.90
CA ALA A 129 -4.35 -0.55 -14.98
C ALA A 129 -5.76 -1.06 -14.70
N ASP A 130 -5.87 -2.22 -14.02
CA ASP A 130 -7.14 -2.84 -13.62
C ASP A 130 -7.79 -2.16 -12.40
N HIS A 131 -7.03 -1.36 -11.64
CA HIS A 131 -7.55 -0.67 -10.46
C HIS A 131 -8.38 0.57 -10.85
N PRO A 132 -9.63 0.72 -10.36
CA PRO A 132 -10.57 1.75 -10.79
C PRO A 132 -10.06 3.18 -10.59
N THR A 133 -9.31 3.44 -9.52
CA THR A 133 -8.70 4.77 -9.27
C THR A 133 -7.31 4.96 -9.90
N LEU A 134 -6.42 3.98 -9.80
CA LEU A 134 -5.02 4.14 -10.22
C LEU A 134 -4.87 4.25 -11.74
N THR A 135 -5.75 3.58 -12.49
CA THR A 135 -5.78 3.59 -13.96
C THR A 135 -5.91 5.00 -14.56
N PHE A 136 -6.58 5.92 -13.85
CA PHE A 136 -6.76 7.31 -14.29
C PHE A 136 -5.67 8.26 -13.80
N ASN A 137 -4.70 7.78 -13.00
CA ASN A 137 -3.65 8.62 -12.44
C ASN A 137 -2.77 9.22 -13.56
N LYS A 138 -2.57 10.55 -13.51
CA LYS A 138 -1.79 11.30 -14.52
C LYS A 138 -0.34 10.80 -14.63
N VAL A 139 0.29 10.48 -13.51
CA VAL A 139 1.67 9.97 -13.46
C VAL A 139 1.76 8.59 -14.12
N PHE A 140 0.79 7.72 -13.88
CA PHE A 140 0.69 6.41 -14.52
C PHE A 140 0.56 6.54 -16.05
N LYS A 141 -0.35 7.39 -16.54
CA LYS A 141 -0.51 7.66 -17.98
C LYS A 141 0.77 8.18 -18.63
N ILE A 142 1.45 9.14 -17.99
CA ILE A 142 2.74 9.68 -18.48
C ILE A 142 3.80 8.58 -18.53
N PHE A 143 3.86 7.72 -17.51
CA PHE A 143 4.80 6.62 -17.44
C PHE A 143 4.64 5.63 -18.59
N LEU A 144 3.41 5.36 -19.05
CA LEU A 144 3.11 4.44 -20.15
C LEU A 144 3.31 5.05 -21.55
N THR A 145 3.19 6.37 -21.71
CA THR A 145 3.05 7.02 -23.03
C THR A 145 4.27 7.83 -23.47
N LYS A 146 4.95 8.51 -22.55
CA LYS A 146 6.00 9.49 -22.92
C LYS A 146 7.40 8.95 -22.78
N GLN A 147 8.20 8.92 -23.84
CA GLN A 147 9.64 8.64 -23.76
C GLN A 147 10.37 9.86 -23.19
N GLY A 148 11.23 9.70 -22.17
CA GLY A 148 11.95 10.83 -21.59
C GLY A 148 12.98 10.47 -20.51
N PRO A 149 14.24 10.94 -20.62
CA PRO A 149 15.24 10.86 -19.55
C PRO A 149 14.88 11.69 -18.29
N GLY A 150 13.92 12.61 -18.42
CA GLY A 150 13.63 13.67 -17.44
C GLY A 150 12.60 13.36 -16.35
N LEU A 151 12.02 12.15 -16.31
CA LEU A 151 11.08 11.80 -15.23
C LEU A 151 11.80 11.64 -13.87
N LEU A 152 13.12 11.42 -13.91
CA LEU A 152 13.98 11.22 -12.74
C LEU A 152 14.80 12.47 -12.36
N SER A 153 14.81 13.54 -13.17
CA SER A 153 15.73 14.68 -12.97
C SER A 153 15.20 15.77 -12.01
N ARG A 154 14.06 15.55 -11.35
CA ARG A 154 13.54 16.49 -10.36
C ARG A 154 12.91 15.73 -9.20
N MET A 155 13.74 15.16 -8.34
CA MET A 155 13.50 15.07 -6.89
C MET A 155 14.70 14.38 -6.23
N GLY A 156 15.38 15.11 -5.33
CA GLY A 156 16.27 14.50 -4.36
C GLY A 156 15.49 13.57 -3.42
N PRO A 157 16.18 12.71 -2.65
CA PRO A 157 15.53 11.84 -1.70
C PRO A 157 14.80 12.67 -0.65
N THR A 158 13.48 12.82 -0.77
CA THR A 158 12.64 13.22 0.37
C THR A 158 12.46 11.99 1.25
N VAL A 159 13.55 11.57 1.89
CA VAL A 159 13.47 10.76 3.10
C VAL A 159 12.94 11.70 4.17
N ARG A 160 11.61 11.76 4.30
CA ARG A 160 11.04 12.15 5.58
C ARG A 160 11.29 10.97 6.50
N THR A 161 12.32 11.06 7.32
CA THR A 161 12.48 10.21 8.50
C THR A 161 11.25 10.42 9.35
N VAL A 162 10.35 9.43 9.33
CA VAL A 162 9.12 9.44 10.08
C VAL A 162 9.46 9.07 11.53
N PRO A 163 9.24 9.95 12.52
CA PRO A 163 9.33 9.56 13.91
C PRO A 163 8.32 8.44 14.16
N GLN A 164 8.74 7.34 14.81
CA GLN A 164 7.81 6.30 15.26
C GLN A 164 6.92 6.87 16.36
N LEU A 165 5.81 7.48 15.97
CA LEU A 165 4.82 8.05 16.86
C LEU A 165 3.88 6.93 17.32
N LYS A 166 4.37 6.05 18.20
CA LYS A 166 3.57 4.94 18.74
C LYS A 166 2.46 5.39 19.70
N ASP A 167 2.43 6.66 20.11
CA ASP A 167 1.68 7.09 21.31
C ASP A 167 0.84 8.37 21.18
N ILE A 168 0.44 8.79 19.98
CA ILE A 168 -0.40 10.00 19.80
C ILE A 168 -1.66 9.67 18.97
N LEU A 169 -2.43 8.69 19.40
CA LEU A 169 -3.84 8.58 19.01
C LEU A 169 -4.65 8.33 20.27
N LYS A 170 -5.06 9.40 20.94
CA LYS A 170 -5.91 9.33 22.14
C LYS A 170 -7.29 8.73 21.85
N ASN A 171 -7.70 8.66 20.57
CA ASN A 171 -9.01 8.17 20.11
C ASN A 171 -8.86 7.28 18.86
N ARG A 172 -8.10 6.20 18.92
CA ARG A 172 -8.05 5.25 17.80
C ARG A 172 -9.39 4.52 17.72
N LEU A 173 -10.13 4.68 16.61
CA LEU A 173 -11.36 3.91 16.39
C LEU A 173 -11.09 2.41 16.48
N GLU A 174 -11.98 1.68 17.17
CA GLU A 174 -11.87 0.24 17.44
C GLU A 174 -11.64 -0.58 16.16
N GLU A 175 -12.38 -0.26 15.09
CA GLU A 175 -12.26 -0.91 13.78
C GLU A 175 -10.81 -0.89 13.23
N PHE A 176 -10.09 0.20 13.51
CA PHE A 176 -8.70 0.33 13.07
C PHE A 176 -7.73 -0.41 13.98
N MET A 177 -8.06 -0.64 15.25
CA MET A 177 -7.28 -1.49 16.14
C MET A 177 -7.41 -2.95 15.72
N GLU A 178 -8.63 -3.40 15.44
CA GLU A 178 -8.91 -4.73 14.91
C GLU A 178 -8.18 -4.98 13.58
N MET A 179 -8.24 -4.00 12.66
CA MET A 179 -7.53 -4.12 11.38
C MET A 179 -6.00 -4.22 11.55
N ASN A 180 -5.39 -3.49 12.50
CA ASN A 180 -3.95 -3.65 12.75
C ASN A 180 -3.62 -5.03 13.30
N ASN A 181 -4.42 -5.52 14.25
CA ASN A 181 -4.21 -6.85 14.80
C ASN A 181 -4.31 -7.92 13.70
N PHE A 182 -5.31 -7.80 12.82
CA PHE A 182 -5.42 -8.65 11.64
C PHE A 182 -4.17 -8.55 10.74
N ILE A 183 -3.71 -7.35 10.39
CA ILE A 183 -2.54 -7.14 9.53
C ILE A 183 -1.27 -7.72 10.16
N GLU A 184 -1.10 -7.58 11.47
CA GLU A 184 0.03 -8.14 12.20
C GLU A 184 0.02 -9.68 12.14
N ILE A 185 -1.11 -10.30 12.47
CA ILE A 185 -1.28 -11.76 12.40
C ILE A 185 -1.08 -12.25 10.96
N PHE A 186 -1.68 -11.55 9.99
CA PHE A 186 -1.57 -11.88 8.57
C PHE A 186 -0.12 -11.80 8.09
N SER A 187 0.62 -10.75 8.46
CA SER A 187 2.03 -10.60 8.10
C SER A 187 2.88 -11.70 8.73
N GLN A 188 2.69 -11.99 10.01
CA GLN A 188 3.42 -13.06 10.71
C GLN A 188 3.17 -14.43 10.08
N LYS A 189 1.90 -14.80 9.85
CA LYS A 189 1.51 -16.09 9.25
C LYS A 189 2.03 -16.21 7.82
N THR A 190 1.90 -15.17 7.00
CA THR A 190 2.34 -15.21 5.60
C THR A 190 3.86 -15.34 5.50
N ASN A 191 4.62 -14.61 6.34
CA ASN A 191 6.07 -14.75 6.43
C ASN A 191 6.50 -16.16 6.89
N LEU A 192 5.74 -16.77 7.80
CA LEU A 192 6.02 -18.14 8.23
C LEU A 192 5.77 -19.14 7.09
N ILE A 193 4.64 -19.01 6.38
CA ILE A 193 4.31 -19.85 5.21
C ILE A 193 5.39 -19.70 4.14
N ASP A 194 5.85 -18.48 3.84
CA ASP A 194 6.93 -18.22 2.87
C ASP A 194 8.22 -18.95 3.26
N LYS A 195 8.65 -18.81 4.53
CA LYS A 195 9.85 -19.50 5.05
C LYS A 195 9.74 -21.02 4.98
N ILE A 196 8.58 -21.58 5.34
CA ILE A 196 8.34 -23.03 5.28
C ILE A 196 8.33 -23.50 3.83
N SER A 197 7.67 -22.77 2.93
CA SER A 197 7.60 -23.12 1.50
C SER A 197 8.98 -23.17 0.87
N TRP A 198 9.83 -22.19 1.16
CA TRP A 198 11.23 -22.19 0.72
C TRP A 198 12.06 -23.31 1.33
N ARG A 199 11.82 -23.67 2.60
CA ARG A 199 12.51 -24.79 3.24
C ARG A 199 12.15 -26.11 2.56
N ILE A 200 10.86 -26.38 2.36
CA ILE A 200 10.37 -27.57 1.66
C ILE A 200 10.99 -27.64 0.27
N PHE A 201 10.94 -26.54 -0.49
CA PHE A 201 11.55 -26.50 -1.83
C PHE A 201 13.06 -26.81 -1.82
N LYS A 202 13.80 -26.33 -0.81
CA LYS A 202 15.23 -26.60 -0.67
C LYS A 202 15.51 -28.07 -0.34
N GLU A 203 14.80 -28.63 0.63
CA GLU A 203 14.94 -30.04 1.03
C GLU A 203 14.59 -30.99 -0.12
N GLU A 204 13.54 -30.68 -0.87
CA GLU A 204 13.11 -31.46 -2.03
C GLU A 204 14.10 -31.37 -3.20
N ARG A 205 14.73 -30.20 -3.39
CA ARG A 205 15.83 -30.06 -4.36
C ARG A 205 17.03 -30.90 -3.97
N GLU A 206 17.42 -30.89 -2.70
CA GLU A 206 18.55 -31.70 -2.21
C GLU A 206 18.27 -33.20 -2.38
N TYR A 207 17.05 -33.66 -2.08
CA TYR A 207 16.63 -35.04 -2.29
C TYR A 207 16.64 -35.43 -3.79
N PHE A 208 16.18 -34.54 -4.66
CA PHE A 208 16.24 -34.73 -6.11
C PHE A 208 17.66 -34.83 -6.65
N ASP A 209 18.56 -33.96 -6.18
CA ASP A 209 19.96 -33.98 -6.57
C ASP A 209 20.63 -35.30 -6.13
N GLU A 210 20.35 -35.78 -4.91
CA GLU A 210 20.83 -37.08 -4.41
C GLU A 210 20.31 -38.25 -5.27
N MET A 211 19.02 -38.27 -5.61
CA MET A 211 18.47 -39.32 -6.49
C MET A 211 19.15 -39.35 -7.87
N LYS A 212 19.54 -38.20 -8.41
CA LYS A 212 20.28 -38.12 -9.68
C LYS A 212 21.69 -38.71 -9.59
N GLU A 213 22.33 -38.66 -8.42
CA GLU A 213 23.66 -39.26 -8.22
C GLU A 213 23.64 -40.79 -8.27
N TYR A 214 22.47 -41.43 -8.08
CA TYR A 214 22.38 -42.88 -8.14
C TYR A 214 22.49 -43.45 -9.56
N GLY A 215 22.24 -42.68 -10.61
CA GLY A 215 22.30 -43.16 -12.00
C GLY A 215 23.64 -43.84 -12.37
N PRO A 216 24.79 -43.16 -12.18
CA PRO A 216 26.10 -43.77 -12.38
C PRO A 216 26.35 -45.06 -11.57
N ILE A 217 25.80 -45.15 -10.36
CA ILE A 217 25.95 -46.32 -9.48
C ILE A 217 25.17 -47.51 -10.05
N HIS A 218 23.92 -47.29 -10.47
CA HIS A 218 23.10 -48.34 -11.07
C HIS A 218 23.69 -48.86 -12.38
N ILE A 219 24.25 -47.98 -13.22
CA ILE A 219 24.93 -48.39 -14.45
C ILE A 219 26.12 -49.30 -14.14
N LEU A 220 26.93 -48.96 -13.12
CA LEU A 220 28.07 -49.79 -12.73
C LEU A 220 27.63 -51.18 -12.26
N TRP A 221 26.56 -51.26 -11.46
CA TRP A 221 25.99 -52.54 -11.00
C TRP A 221 25.43 -53.35 -12.16
N LEU A 222 24.74 -52.70 -13.09
CA LEU A 222 24.18 -53.33 -14.29
C LEU A 222 25.24 -54.04 -15.13
N VAL A 223 26.44 -53.46 -15.21
CA VAL A 223 27.58 -53.97 -15.99
C VAL A 223 28.36 -55.04 -15.24
N SER A 224 28.29 -55.06 -13.91
CA SER A 224 29.07 -55.98 -13.05
C SER A 224 28.32 -57.28 -12.72
N GLU A 225 27.00 -57.27 -12.77
CA GLU A 225 26.14 -58.41 -12.45
C GLU A 225 25.71 -59.15 -13.72
N GLU A 226 25.57 -60.48 -13.67
CA GLU A 226 25.12 -61.30 -14.80
C GLU A 226 23.69 -61.82 -14.61
N ASP A 227 23.33 -62.25 -13.40
CA ASP A 227 22.04 -62.89 -13.11
C ASP A 227 20.90 -61.91 -12.79
N LEU A 228 21.24 -60.74 -12.26
CA LEU A 228 20.27 -59.76 -11.75
C LEU A 228 20.06 -58.55 -12.68
N VAL A 229 20.65 -58.57 -13.88
CA VAL A 229 20.68 -57.45 -14.82
C VAL A 229 19.30 -56.89 -15.11
N ASP A 230 18.32 -57.73 -15.45
CA ASP A 230 16.99 -57.25 -15.82
C ASP A 230 16.24 -56.63 -14.63
N THR A 231 16.39 -57.20 -13.42
CA THR A 231 15.86 -56.61 -12.19
C THR A 231 16.50 -55.25 -11.89
N LEU A 232 17.82 -55.12 -12.10
CA LEU A 232 18.54 -53.86 -11.91
C LEU A 232 18.14 -52.80 -12.95
N LYS A 233 17.84 -53.19 -14.20
CA LYS A 233 17.25 -52.28 -15.21
C LYS A 233 15.88 -51.77 -14.78
N ASP A 234 15.05 -52.62 -14.19
CA ASP A 234 13.74 -52.21 -13.70
C ASP A 234 13.85 -51.20 -12.53
N VAL A 235 14.82 -51.41 -11.63
CA VAL A 235 15.13 -50.45 -10.55
C VAL A 235 15.61 -49.11 -11.11
N ASP A 236 16.55 -49.12 -12.07
CA ASP A 236 17.03 -47.91 -12.75
C ASP A 236 15.86 -47.15 -13.43
N SER A 237 15.00 -47.86 -14.16
CA SER A 237 13.81 -47.27 -14.78
C SER A 237 12.84 -46.69 -13.75
N CYS A 238 12.68 -47.33 -12.59
CA CYS A 238 11.86 -46.81 -11.49
C CYS A 238 12.43 -45.49 -10.95
N ILE A 239 13.74 -45.44 -10.72
CA ILE A 239 14.42 -44.25 -10.19
C ILE A 239 14.37 -43.10 -11.20
N ASP A 240 14.61 -43.36 -12.48
CA ASP A 240 14.44 -42.36 -13.54
C ASP A 240 13.02 -41.76 -13.58
N ARG A 241 11.98 -42.60 -13.41
CA ARG A 241 10.59 -42.12 -13.31
C ARG A 241 10.36 -41.27 -12.06
N CYS A 242 10.91 -41.67 -10.92
CA CYS A 242 10.85 -40.87 -9.68
C CYS A 242 11.53 -39.52 -9.87
N CYS A 243 12.74 -39.48 -10.42
CA CYS A 243 13.46 -38.24 -10.74
C CYS A 243 12.61 -37.31 -11.62
N LYS A 244 12.04 -37.83 -12.72
CA LYS A 244 11.19 -37.04 -13.63
C LYS A 244 9.92 -36.51 -12.95
N ALA A 245 9.31 -37.32 -12.07
CA ALA A 245 8.14 -36.91 -11.31
C ALA A 245 8.47 -35.78 -10.32
N THR A 246 9.58 -35.94 -9.58
CA THR A 246 10.06 -34.94 -8.62
C THR A 246 10.46 -33.64 -9.32
N GLU A 247 11.19 -33.71 -10.45
CA GLU A 247 11.55 -32.53 -11.26
C GLU A 247 10.33 -31.73 -11.70
N LYS A 248 9.29 -32.42 -12.19
CA LYS A 248 8.03 -31.79 -12.60
C LYS A 248 7.31 -31.12 -11.42
N TRP A 249 7.30 -31.76 -10.26
CA TRP A 249 6.66 -31.22 -9.07
C TRP A 249 7.43 -30.01 -8.52
N MET A 250 8.76 -30.09 -8.47
CA MET A 250 9.62 -28.97 -8.10
C MET A 250 9.44 -27.76 -9.02
N PHE A 251 9.32 -27.98 -10.33
CA PHE A 251 9.02 -26.91 -11.28
C PHE A 251 7.68 -26.22 -10.97
N GLY A 252 6.66 -27.00 -10.61
CA GLY A 252 5.37 -26.45 -10.15
C GLY A 252 5.49 -25.60 -8.88
N LEU A 253 6.29 -26.05 -7.91
CA LEU A 253 6.56 -25.27 -6.69
C LEU A 253 7.27 -23.95 -7.00
N SER A 254 8.29 -23.97 -7.85
CA SER A 254 9.08 -22.78 -8.19
C SER A 254 8.32 -21.76 -9.02
N GLU A 255 7.52 -22.21 -10.00
CA GLU A 255 6.83 -21.31 -10.93
C GLU A 255 5.44 -20.85 -10.43
N ALA A 256 4.74 -21.66 -9.63
CA ALA A 256 3.38 -21.36 -9.21
C ALA A 256 3.28 -21.00 -7.72
N LEU A 257 3.75 -21.88 -6.82
CA LEU A 257 3.50 -21.71 -5.38
C LEU A 257 4.36 -20.60 -4.76
N LEU A 258 5.69 -20.69 -4.89
CA LEU A 258 6.62 -19.76 -4.25
C LEU A 258 6.35 -18.29 -4.64
N PRO A 259 6.14 -17.94 -5.93
CA PRO A 259 5.88 -16.56 -6.31
C PRO A 259 4.56 -16.01 -5.75
N VAL A 260 3.52 -16.86 -5.64
CA VAL A 260 2.21 -16.47 -5.08
C VAL A 260 2.32 -16.23 -3.58
N VAL A 261 2.97 -17.13 -2.84
CA VAL A 261 3.17 -16.96 -1.39
C VAL A 261 4.00 -15.71 -1.10
N HIS A 262 5.09 -15.51 -1.83
CA HIS A 262 5.93 -14.33 -1.67
C HIS A 262 5.20 -13.04 -2.03
N GLU A 263 4.31 -13.06 -3.03
CA GLU A 263 3.45 -11.92 -3.33
C GLU A 263 2.55 -11.54 -2.15
N TYR A 264 1.96 -12.51 -1.44
CA TYR A 264 1.19 -12.20 -0.23
C TYR A 264 2.06 -11.58 0.87
N VAL A 265 3.33 -11.98 0.99
CA VAL A 265 4.28 -11.33 1.92
C VAL A 265 4.40 -9.85 1.55
N LEU A 266 4.63 -9.54 0.28
CA LEU A 266 4.75 -8.16 -0.20
C LEU A 266 3.46 -7.35 0.00
N TYR A 267 2.28 -7.96 -0.17
CA TYR A 267 1.02 -7.30 0.15
C TYR A 267 0.85 -7.04 1.65
N SER A 268 1.31 -7.96 2.50
CA SER A 268 1.29 -7.75 3.95
C SER A 268 2.15 -6.54 4.35
N GLU A 269 3.31 -6.35 3.72
CA GLU A 269 4.17 -5.19 3.92
C GLU A 269 3.50 -3.90 3.43
N MET A 270 2.83 -3.95 2.28
CA MET A 270 2.08 -2.82 1.74
C MET A 270 0.95 -2.39 2.68
N LEU A 271 0.20 -3.34 3.24
CA LEU A 271 -0.87 -3.08 4.21
C LEU A 271 -0.33 -2.40 5.48
N VAL A 272 0.78 -2.90 6.02
CA VAL A 272 1.48 -2.25 7.15
C VAL A 272 1.88 -0.82 6.79
N GLY A 273 2.39 -0.61 5.58
CA GLY A 273 2.77 0.72 5.08
C GLY A 273 1.58 1.68 4.93
N VAL A 274 0.43 1.21 4.45
CA VAL A 274 -0.82 1.99 4.36
C VAL A 274 -1.30 2.38 5.75
N MET A 275 -1.33 1.44 6.70
CA MET A 275 -1.76 1.72 8.08
C MET A 275 -0.88 2.77 8.76
N LYS A 276 0.44 2.67 8.60
CA LYS A 276 1.39 3.68 9.12
C LYS A 276 1.15 5.05 8.51
N ARG A 277 0.96 5.14 7.19
CA ARG A 277 0.66 6.41 6.51
C ARG A 277 -0.66 7.01 6.99
N ARG A 278 -1.69 6.18 7.18
CA ARG A 278 -2.98 6.60 7.71
C ARG A 278 -2.86 7.16 9.13
N ASP A 279 -2.15 6.46 10.02
CA ASP A 279 -1.92 6.91 11.39
C ASP A 279 -1.19 8.26 11.43
N GLN A 280 -0.21 8.43 10.55
CA GLN A 280 0.50 9.71 10.41
C GLN A 280 -0.44 10.85 9.99
N ILE A 281 -1.30 10.61 8.98
CA ILE A 281 -2.29 11.60 8.52
C ILE A 281 -3.28 11.93 9.64
N GLN A 282 -3.72 10.92 10.41
CA GLN A 282 -4.62 11.12 11.55
C GLN A 282 -3.96 11.96 12.65
N ALA A 283 -2.71 11.67 13.00
CA ALA A 283 -1.97 12.45 14.00
C ALA A 283 -1.79 13.93 13.56
N GLU A 284 -1.54 14.18 12.27
CA GLU A 284 -1.48 15.54 11.72
C GLU A 284 -2.83 16.25 11.77
N LEU A 285 -3.93 15.52 11.53
CA LEU A 285 -5.29 16.06 11.65
C LEU A 285 -5.60 16.43 13.10
N ASP A 286 -5.34 15.53 14.05
CA ASP A 286 -5.60 15.74 15.47
C ASP A 286 -4.81 16.96 15.99
N SER A 287 -3.53 17.08 15.61
CA SER A 287 -2.70 18.26 15.93
C SER A 287 -3.28 19.56 15.38
N LYS A 288 -3.79 19.56 14.14
CA LYS A 288 -4.44 20.74 13.54
C LYS A 288 -5.76 21.08 14.24
N VAL A 289 -6.54 20.07 14.63
CA VAL A 289 -7.79 20.25 15.37
C VAL A 289 -7.49 20.87 16.74
N GLU A 290 -6.53 20.35 17.49
CA GLU A 290 -6.09 20.92 18.78
C GLU A 290 -5.59 22.37 18.65
N ALA A 291 -4.83 22.68 17.59
CA ALA A 291 -4.39 24.05 17.33
C ALA A 291 -5.57 25.00 17.02
N LEU A 292 -6.59 24.52 16.30
CA LEU A 292 -7.80 25.29 16.00
C LEU A 292 -8.68 25.50 17.25
N THR A 293 -8.84 24.48 18.09
CA THR A 293 -9.61 24.62 19.34
C THR A 293 -8.94 25.61 20.29
N TYR A 294 -7.61 25.58 20.39
CA TYR A 294 -6.85 26.56 21.17
C TYR A 294 -7.03 27.99 20.64
N LYS A 295 -6.90 28.22 19.33
CA LYS A 295 -7.10 29.55 18.72
C LYS A 295 -8.53 30.07 18.88
N LYS A 296 -9.52 29.17 18.80
CA LYS A 296 -10.91 29.53 19.03
C LYS A 296 -11.14 29.96 20.49
N ALA A 297 -10.63 29.18 21.45
CA ALA A 297 -10.71 29.54 22.87
C ALA A 297 -10.02 30.87 23.18
N ASP A 298 -8.85 31.14 22.56
CA ASP A 298 -8.15 32.42 22.69
C ASP A 298 -8.94 33.60 22.08
N SER A 299 -9.54 33.39 20.91
CA SER A 299 -10.42 34.39 20.28
C SER A 299 -11.65 34.71 21.14
N ASP A 300 -12.31 33.68 21.67
CA ASP A 300 -13.49 33.84 22.55
C ASP A 300 -13.12 34.54 23.87
N LEU A 301 -11.91 34.31 24.40
CA LEU A 301 -11.36 35.06 25.53
C LEU A 301 -11.07 36.53 25.20
N HIS A 302 -10.63 36.82 23.98
CA HIS A 302 -10.42 38.19 23.51
C HIS A 302 -11.73 38.96 23.29
N PHE A 303 -12.77 38.32 22.74
CA PHE A 303 -14.12 38.92 22.63
C PHE A 303 -14.70 39.22 24.01
N SER A 304 -14.67 38.26 24.93
CA SER A 304 -15.18 38.47 26.30
C SER A 304 -14.43 39.57 27.06
N LYS A 305 -13.10 39.67 26.91
CA LYS A 305 -12.30 40.78 27.49
C LYS A 305 -12.58 42.15 26.87
N ALA A 306 -13.05 42.22 25.62
CA ALA A 306 -13.39 43.49 24.96
C ALA A 306 -14.83 43.96 25.28
N ASP A 307 -15.76 43.02 25.48
CA ASP A 307 -17.17 43.32 25.78
C ASP A 307 -17.40 43.78 27.23
N ILE A 308 -16.65 43.22 28.20
CA ILE A 308 -16.80 43.57 29.62
C ILE A 308 -16.46 45.06 29.90
N PRO A 309 -15.36 45.64 29.38
CA PRO A 309 -15.06 47.06 29.54
C PRO A 309 -16.02 47.97 28.78
N ALA A 310 -16.51 47.54 27.60
CA ALA A 310 -17.44 48.32 26.78
C ALA A 310 -18.82 48.46 27.47
N ALA A 311 -19.34 47.37 28.03
CA ALA A 311 -20.58 47.37 28.82
C ALA A 311 -20.45 48.25 30.08
N ASN A 312 -19.36 48.09 30.83
CA ASN A 312 -19.09 48.91 32.03
C ASN A 312 -18.93 50.40 31.72
N LYS A 313 -18.34 50.76 30.56
CA LYS A 313 -18.21 52.15 30.12
C LYS A 313 -19.57 52.74 29.71
N HIS A 314 -20.42 51.94 29.09
CA HIS A 314 -21.76 52.36 28.70
C HIS A 314 -22.67 52.58 29.91
N GLU A 315 -22.61 51.68 30.90
CA GLU A 315 -23.35 51.79 32.16
C GLU A 315 -22.92 53.02 32.99
N LYS A 316 -21.60 53.27 33.12
CA LYS A 316 -21.10 54.51 33.74
C LYS A 316 -21.57 55.77 33.01
N MET A 317 -21.66 55.73 31.68
CA MET A 317 -22.17 56.87 30.89
C MET A 317 -23.67 57.11 31.15
N LEU A 318 -24.48 56.05 31.25
CA LEU A 318 -25.90 56.12 31.57
C LEU A 318 -26.14 56.69 32.98
N ILE A 319 -25.40 56.22 33.98
CA ILE A 319 -25.47 56.72 35.37
C ILE A 319 -25.13 58.21 35.42
N ASN A 320 -24.05 58.63 34.74
CA ASN A 320 -23.62 60.03 34.74
C ASN A 320 -24.62 60.95 34.00
N THR A 321 -25.26 60.44 32.94
CA THR A 321 -26.31 61.15 32.20
C THR A 321 -27.59 61.29 33.02
N ASN A 322 -27.97 60.26 33.78
CA ASN A 322 -29.12 60.32 34.69
C ASN A 322 -28.87 61.23 35.89
N HIS A 323 -27.66 61.25 36.45
CA HIS A 323 -27.29 62.22 37.49
C HIS A 323 -27.34 63.66 36.97
N ARG A 324 -26.89 63.93 35.74
CA ARG A 324 -27.04 65.24 35.10
C ARG A 324 -28.50 65.64 34.87
N ARG A 325 -29.38 64.72 34.47
CA ARG A 325 -30.83 64.99 34.35
C ARG A 325 -31.45 65.35 35.70
N ASN A 326 -31.18 64.56 36.75
CA ASN A 326 -31.72 64.82 38.08
C ASN A 326 -31.20 66.14 38.68
N ALA A 327 -29.92 66.48 38.45
CA ALA A 327 -29.37 67.78 38.87
C ALA A 327 -30.04 68.96 38.15
N ASN A 328 -30.33 68.81 36.85
CA ASN A 328 -31.03 69.84 36.08
C ASN A 328 -32.51 69.98 36.48
N GLN A 329 -33.19 68.88 36.84
CA GLN A 329 -34.55 68.91 37.39
C GLN A 329 -34.63 69.64 38.74
N ASN A 330 -33.66 69.39 39.64
CA ASN A 330 -33.58 70.10 40.91
C ASN A 330 -33.28 71.60 40.74
N HIS A 331 -32.46 71.98 39.74
CA HIS A 331 -32.23 73.40 39.44
C HIS A 331 -33.44 74.11 38.83
N SER A 332 -34.31 73.41 38.10
CA SER A 332 -35.58 73.98 37.62
C SER A 332 -36.63 74.16 38.72
N GLU A 333 -36.66 73.30 39.75
CA GLU A 333 -37.59 73.47 40.88
C GLU A 333 -37.19 74.60 41.84
N ILE A 334 -35.89 74.88 41.96
CA ILE A 334 -35.37 76.00 42.78
C ILE A 334 -35.62 77.37 42.10
N PHE A 335 -35.70 77.43 40.77
CA PHE A 335 -36.00 78.68 40.07
C PHE A 335 -37.49 79.05 40.03
N VAL A 336 -38.39 78.08 40.18
CA VAL A 336 -39.85 78.34 40.23
C VAL A 336 -40.30 78.80 41.62
N SER A 337 -39.49 78.57 42.67
CA SER A 337 -39.82 78.96 44.06
C SER A 337 -39.38 80.38 44.46
N TYR A 338 -38.75 81.15 43.57
CA TYR A 338 -38.32 82.54 43.84
C TYR A 338 -39.10 83.62 43.07
N GLN A 339 -40.24 83.28 42.46
CA GLN A 339 -41.13 84.26 41.79
C GLN A 339 -42.55 84.34 42.37
N SER A 340 -42.79 83.75 43.55
CA SER A 340 -44.08 83.84 44.26
C SER A 340 -43.85 84.15 45.74
N GLU A 341 -43.53 85.41 46.04
CA GLU A 341 -44.02 86.22 47.18
C GLU A 341 -43.29 87.57 47.25
#